data_AF-A0A519U3E1-F1
#
_entry.id   AF-A0A519U3E1-F1
#
_cell.length_a   1.000
_cell.length_b   1.000
_cell.length_c   1.000
_cell.angle_alpha   90.00
_cell.angle_beta   90.00
_cell.angle_gamma   90.00
#
_symmetry.space_group_name_H-M   'P 1'
#
loop_
_entity.id
_entity.type
_entity.pdbx_description
1 polymer ?
#
loop_
_entity_poly.entity_id
_entity_poly.type
_entity_poly.pdbx_seq_one_letter_code
_entity_poly.pdbx_strand_id
1 'polypeptide(L)'
;MQKDIAEEKIILTKISRGDSNAFAVLFNFYRNKVYGYAIAILKSEKSAEEIVQNVFIKIWLKREDLSSVDNFGAYLRTISRNETLNALNTLCHIEGVKQKDVAEKLNISPLTVKVHLREAVKSIRHYLEMHDGIRIVPLLLYLLK
;
A
#
# COMPACT_ATOMS: atom_id res chain seq x y z
N MET A 1 3.58 15.16 -10.64
CA MET A 1 3.80 14.29 -11.81
C MET A 1 4.36 12.97 -11.31
N GLN A 2 3.52 11.94 -11.22
CA GLN A 2 4.01 10.59 -10.96
C GLN A 2 4.67 10.15 -12.27
N LYS A 3 5.98 9.87 -12.27
CA LYS A 3 6.59 9.19 -13.41
C LYS A 3 5.84 7.87 -13.55
N ASP A 4 5.28 7.62 -14.72
CA ASP A 4 4.72 6.34 -15.10
C ASP A 4 5.83 5.52 -15.76
N ILE A 5 5.81 4.20 -15.55
CA ILE A 5 6.64 3.31 -16.36
C ILE A 5 6.13 3.41 -17.79
N ALA A 6 7.00 3.83 -18.72
CA ALA A 6 6.70 3.70 -20.14
C ALA A 6 6.41 2.21 -20.43
N GLU A 7 5.27 1.93 -21.04
CA GLU A 7 4.83 0.56 -21.39
C GLU A 7 4.53 -0.36 -20.20
N GLU A 8 4.00 0.17 -19.07
CA GLU A 8 3.67 -0.62 -17.87
C GLU A 8 2.90 -1.91 -18.19
N LYS A 9 1.87 -1.85 -19.04
CA LYS A 9 1.06 -3.03 -19.42
C LYS A 9 1.88 -4.13 -20.12
N ILE A 10 2.86 -3.75 -20.95
CA ILE A 10 3.75 -4.69 -21.63
C ILE A 10 4.66 -5.36 -20.60
N ILE A 11 5.19 -4.60 -19.65
CA ILE A 11 6.02 -5.12 -18.56
C ILE A 11 5.22 -6.13 -17.72
N LEU A 12 4.00 -5.80 -17.31
CA LEU A 12 3.14 -6.72 -16.56
C LEU A 12 2.84 -8.01 -17.33
N THR A 13 2.62 -7.91 -18.65
CA THR A 13 2.38 -9.07 -19.52
C THR A 13 3.61 -9.96 -19.66
N LYS A 14 4.81 -9.39 -19.70
CA LYS A 14 6.06 -10.17 -19.68
C LYS A 14 6.25 -10.89 -18.35
N ILE A 15 6.00 -10.18 -17.24
CA ILE A 15 6.09 -10.74 -15.88
C ILE A 15 5.11 -11.90 -15.70
N SER A 16 3.88 -11.78 -16.23
CA SER A 16 2.89 -12.86 -16.13
C SER A 16 3.30 -14.14 -16.84
N ARG A 17 4.26 -14.06 -17.77
CA ARG A 17 4.87 -15.20 -18.46
C ARG A 17 6.18 -15.68 -17.81
N GLY A 18 6.55 -15.12 -16.65
CA GLY A 18 7.75 -15.50 -15.90
C GLY A 18 9.02 -14.74 -16.27
N ASP A 19 8.94 -13.61 -16.98
CA ASP A 19 10.11 -12.79 -17.31
C ASP A 19 10.66 -12.08 -16.06
N SER A 20 11.78 -12.58 -15.53
CA SER A 20 12.47 -12.03 -14.37
C SER A 20 13.13 -10.67 -14.62
N ASN A 21 13.53 -10.37 -15.86
CA ASN A 21 14.13 -9.09 -16.22
C ASN A 21 13.07 -7.99 -16.22
N ALA A 22 11.89 -8.27 -16.77
CA ALA A 22 10.75 -7.37 -16.69
C ALA A 22 10.34 -7.11 -15.22
N PHE A 23 10.41 -8.14 -14.37
CA PHE A 23 10.14 -7.99 -12.94
C PHE A 23 11.18 -7.14 -12.22
N ALA A 24 12.47 -7.27 -12.57
CA ALA A 24 13.52 -6.42 -12.01
C ALA A 24 13.31 -4.93 -12.35
N VAL A 25 12.85 -4.62 -13.57
CA VAL A 25 12.50 -3.25 -13.97
C VAL A 25 11.35 -2.71 -13.11
N LEU A 26 10.27 -3.49 -12.96
CA LEU A 26 9.13 -3.14 -12.11
C LEU A 26 9.55 -2.92 -10.65
N PHE A 27 10.35 -3.83 -10.11
CA PHE A 27 10.89 -3.75 -8.75
C PHE A 27 11.66 -2.46 -8.53
N ASN A 28 12.65 -2.17 -9.38
CA ASN A 28 13.51 -0.99 -9.25
C ASN A 28 12.72 0.31 -9.30
N PHE A 29 11.66 0.36 -10.10
CA PHE A 29 10.80 1.52 -10.21
C PHE A 29 9.92 1.74 -8.98
N TYR A 30 9.34 0.66 -8.46
CA TYR A 30 8.30 0.73 -7.44
C TYR A 30 8.81 0.56 -5.99
N ARG A 31 10.00 -0.02 -5.79
CA ARG A 31 10.56 -0.32 -4.46
C ARG A 31 10.58 0.89 -3.53
N ASN A 32 10.94 2.08 -4.02
CA ASN A 32 11.03 3.28 -3.21
C ASN A 32 9.65 3.79 -2.78
N LYS A 33 8.61 3.57 -3.58
CA LYS A 33 7.23 3.93 -3.20
C LYS A 33 6.72 3.02 -2.08
N VAL A 34 6.98 1.71 -2.18
CA VAL A 34 6.62 0.73 -1.13
C VAL A 34 7.40 1.02 0.15
N TYR A 35 8.72 1.23 0.04
CA TYR A 35 9.58 1.57 1.16
C TYR A 35 9.12 2.84 1.85
N GLY A 36 8.92 3.92 1.10
CA GLY A 36 8.47 5.22 1.63
C GLY A 36 7.15 5.13 2.40
N TYR A 37 6.23 4.30 1.92
CA TYR A 37 4.98 4.03 2.63
C TYR A 37 5.20 3.24 3.92
N ALA A 38 5.99 2.15 3.87
CA ALA A 38 6.25 1.30 5.02
C ALA A 38 7.04 2.02 6.12
N ILE A 39 8.09 2.77 5.77
CA ILE A 39 8.92 3.52 6.73
C ILE A 39 8.13 4.64 7.40
N ALA A 40 7.16 5.25 6.69
CA ALA A 40 6.29 6.27 7.26
C ALA A 40 5.42 5.74 8.41
N ILE A 41 5.07 4.46 8.40
CA ILE A 41 4.18 3.82 9.39
C ILE A 41 4.97 3.06 10.46
N LEU A 42 5.92 2.21 10.05
CA LEU A 42 6.63 1.29 10.95
C LEU A 42 7.82 1.95 11.65
N LYS A 43 8.32 3.09 11.12
CA LYS A 43 9.47 3.84 11.68
C LYS A 43 10.73 2.98 11.92
N SER A 44 10.85 1.87 11.22
CA SER A 44 11.96 0.91 11.29
C SER A 44 12.42 0.57 9.89
N GLU A 45 13.67 0.85 9.56
CA GLU A 45 14.27 0.56 8.24
C GLU A 45 14.19 -0.94 7.95
N LYS A 46 14.63 -1.77 8.90
CA LYS A 46 14.55 -3.24 8.82
C LYS A 46 13.13 -3.72 8.49
N SER A 47 12.13 -3.21 9.21
CA SER A 47 10.74 -3.62 8.97
C SER A 47 10.23 -3.12 7.62
N ALA A 48 10.61 -1.91 7.21
CA ALA A 48 10.24 -1.36 5.91
C ALA A 48 10.86 -2.14 4.74
N GLU A 49 12.12 -2.56 4.86
CA GLU A 49 12.78 -3.43 3.88
C GLU A 49 12.09 -4.80 3.79
N GLU A 50 11.70 -5.37 4.92
CA GLU A 50 10.93 -6.62 4.96
C GLU A 50 9.57 -6.48 4.26
N ILE A 51 8.86 -5.36 4.46
CA ILE A 51 7.63 -5.08 3.71
C ILE A 51 7.89 -5.03 2.20
N VAL A 52 8.95 -4.33 1.75
CA VAL A 52 9.30 -4.27 0.32
C VAL A 52 9.48 -5.69 -0.21
N GLN A 53 10.28 -6.52 0.45
CA GLN A 53 10.50 -7.90 0.03
C GLN A 53 9.19 -8.70 -0.04
N ASN A 54 8.38 -8.67 1.01
CA ASN A 54 7.12 -9.40 1.09
C ASN A 54 6.11 -8.99 0.01
N VAL A 55 5.99 -7.68 -0.25
CA VAL A 55 5.12 -7.15 -1.31
C VAL A 55 5.54 -7.70 -2.66
N PHE A 56 6.82 -7.61 -3.01
CA PHE A 56 7.29 -8.06 -4.32
C PHE A 56 7.31 -9.58 -4.47
N ILE A 57 7.59 -10.34 -3.41
CA ILE A 57 7.41 -11.80 -3.40
C ILE A 57 5.94 -12.16 -3.70
N LYS A 58 4.98 -11.51 -3.04
CA LYS A 58 3.55 -11.75 -3.28
C LYS A 58 3.12 -11.41 -4.70
N ILE A 59 3.66 -10.33 -5.27
CA ILE A 59 3.42 -9.95 -6.67
C ILE A 59 3.98 -11.02 -7.61
N TRP A 60 5.20 -11.52 -7.38
CA TRP A 60 5.81 -12.55 -8.21
C TRP A 60 5.07 -13.89 -8.13
N LEU A 61 4.61 -14.29 -6.94
CA LEU A 61 3.83 -15.52 -6.76
C LEU A 61 2.49 -15.45 -7.50
N LYS A 62 1.88 -14.27 -7.57
CA LYS A 62 0.62 -14.01 -8.31
C LYS A 62 0.86 -13.41 -9.70
N ARG A 63 2.04 -13.63 -10.29
CA ARG A 63 2.43 -12.96 -11.55
C ARG A 63 1.48 -13.25 -12.70
N GLU A 64 0.90 -14.45 -12.76
CA GLU A 64 0.00 -14.89 -13.84
C GLU A 64 -1.21 -13.94 -13.99
N ASP A 65 -1.71 -13.41 -12.87
CA ASP A 65 -2.85 -12.48 -12.83
C ASP A 65 -2.48 -11.06 -13.27
N LEU A 66 -1.19 -10.69 -13.28
CA LEU A 66 -0.75 -9.31 -13.53
C LEU A 66 -1.11 -8.78 -14.92
N SER A 67 -1.26 -9.68 -15.90
CA SER A 67 -1.71 -9.31 -17.24
C SER A 67 -3.12 -8.68 -17.24
N SER A 68 -3.96 -9.06 -16.27
CA SER A 68 -5.32 -8.55 -16.10
C SER A 68 -5.42 -7.29 -15.24
N VAL A 69 -4.32 -6.86 -14.62
CA VAL A 69 -4.30 -5.65 -13.78
C VAL A 69 -4.33 -4.41 -14.67
N ASP A 70 -5.35 -3.58 -14.50
CA ASP A 70 -5.52 -2.33 -15.27
C ASP A 70 -4.80 -1.14 -14.64
N ASN A 71 -4.76 -1.08 -13.30
CA ASN A 71 -4.04 -0.04 -12.56
C ASN A 71 -3.09 -0.68 -11.55
N PHE A 72 -1.84 -0.89 -11.97
CA PHE A 72 -0.85 -1.53 -11.12
C PHE A 72 -0.48 -0.66 -9.92
N GLY A 73 -0.47 0.67 -10.07
CA GLY A 73 -0.24 1.59 -8.94
C GLY A 73 -1.28 1.45 -7.81
N ALA A 74 -2.55 1.22 -8.15
CA ALA A 74 -3.61 0.94 -7.19
C ALA A 74 -3.44 -0.45 -6.55
N TYR A 75 -3.16 -1.47 -7.38
CA TYR A 75 -2.87 -2.83 -6.92
C TYR A 75 -1.71 -2.87 -5.92
N LEU A 76 -0.58 -2.23 -6.27
CA LEU A 76 0.61 -2.13 -5.44
C LEU A 76 0.32 -1.40 -4.12
N ARG A 77 -0.45 -0.30 -4.16
CA ARG A 77 -0.86 0.43 -2.95
C ARG A 77 -1.65 -0.46 -2.00
N THR A 78 -2.61 -1.22 -2.52
CA THR A 78 -3.43 -2.13 -1.69
C THR A 78 -2.56 -3.18 -1.01
N ILE A 79 -1.67 -3.85 -1.75
CA ILE A 79 -0.81 -4.88 -1.16
C ILE A 79 0.15 -4.24 -0.14
N SER A 80 0.81 -3.13 -0.49
CA SER A 80 1.73 -2.43 0.42
C SER A 80 1.05 -2.01 1.72
N ARG A 81 -0.18 -1.49 1.63
CA ARG A 81 -0.98 -1.14 2.80
C ARG A 81 -1.27 -2.35 3.67
N ASN A 82 -1.72 -3.44 3.07
CA ASN A 82 -2.10 -4.64 3.81
C ASN A 82 -0.89 -5.25 4.52
N GLU A 83 0.25 -5.36 3.84
CA GLU A 83 1.48 -5.89 4.45
C GLU A 83 1.95 -5.01 5.61
N THR A 84 2.00 -3.69 5.42
CA THR A 84 2.45 -2.77 6.47
C THR A 84 1.52 -2.78 7.69
N LEU A 85 0.20 -2.81 7.49
CA LEU A 85 -0.77 -2.86 8.60
C LEU A 85 -0.72 -4.20 9.34
N ASN A 86 -0.51 -5.31 8.63
CA ASN A 86 -0.34 -6.62 9.25
C ASN A 86 0.93 -6.67 10.11
N ALA A 87 2.04 -6.12 9.61
CA ALA A 87 3.28 -6.01 10.39
C ALA A 87 3.09 -5.13 11.62
N LEU A 88 2.43 -3.97 11.48
CA LEU A 88 2.13 -3.09 12.62
C LEU A 88 1.28 -3.80 13.68
N ASN A 89 0.22 -4.50 13.28
CA ASN A 89 -0.62 -5.26 14.21
C ASN A 89 0.18 -6.36 14.93
N THR A 90 1.06 -7.04 14.20
CA THR A 90 1.93 -8.09 14.75
C THR A 90 2.90 -7.51 15.79
N LEU A 91 3.52 -6.36 15.49
CA LEU A 91 4.38 -5.65 16.43
C LEU A 91 3.61 -5.25 17.70
N CYS A 92 2.42 -4.66 17.56
CA CYS A 92 1.60 -4.30 18.72
C CYS A 92 1.19 -5.52 19.57
N HIS A 93 0.91 -6.65 18.93
CA HIS A 93 0.54 -7.88 19.63
C HIS A 93 1.71 -8.51 20.37
N ILE A 94 2.89 -8.59 19.73
CA ILE A 94 4.12 -9.14 20.32
C ILE A 94 4.60 -8.28 21.49
N GLU A 95 4.48 -6.96 21.39
CA GLU A 95 4.85 -6.03 22.47
C GLU A 95 3.80 -5.99 23.62
N GLY A 96 2.72 -6.77 23.55
CA GLY A 96 1.68 -6.81 24.59
C GLY A 96 0.86 -5.51 24.71
N VAL A 97 1.03 -4.60 23.76
CA VAL A 97 0.46 -3.25 23.77
C VAL A 97 -0.98 -3.33 23.30
N LYS A 98 -1.93 -3.16 24.22
CA LYS A 98 -3.34 -3.04 23.85
C LYS A 98 -3.46 -1.79 22.99
N GLN A 99 -4.29 -1.82 21.95
CA GLN A 99 -4.52 -0.70 21.00
C GLN A 99 -4.77 0.68 21.67
N LYS A 100 -5.10 0.71 22.97
CA LYS A 100 -5.19 1.92 23.81
C LYS A 100 -3.85 2.65 24.04
N ASP A 101 -2.73 1.95 24.16
CA ASP A 101 -1.48 2.58 24.61
C ASP A 101 -0.72 3.26 23.45
N VAL A 102 -1.00 2.88 22.20
CA VAL A 102 -0.49 3.55 20.99
C VAL A 102 -1.00 5.00 20.89
N ALA A 103 -2.23 5.26 21.37
CA ALA A 103 -2.79 6.61 21.43
C ALA A 103 -2.08 7.49 22.47
N GLU A 104 -1.68 6.89 23.60
CA GLU A 104 -1.00 7.57 24.69
C GLU A 104 0.45 7.92 24.31
N LYS A 105 1.16 7.00 23.66
CA LYS A 105 2.55 7.18 23.20
C LYS A 105 2.69 8.18 22.05
N LEU A 106 1.63 8.39 21.28
CA LEU A 106 1.55 9.40 20.22
C LEU A 106 1.01 10.75 20.72
N ASN A 107 0.64 10.86 22.00
CA ASN A 107 0.11 12.08 22.63
C ASN A 107 -1.15 12.64 21.93
N ILE A 108 -2.06 11.75 21.50
CA ILE A 108 -3.33 12.14 20.86
C ILE A 108 -4.46 11.23 21.35
N SER A 109 -5.61 11.83 21.67
CA SER A 109 -6.80 11.11 22.16
C SER A 109 -7.20 9.96 21.22
N PRO A 110 -7.62 8.78 21.73
CA PRO A 110 -8.11 7.66 20.91
C PRO A 110 -9.26 8.02 19.96
N LEU A 111 -10.06 9.04 20.32
CA LEU A 111 -11.10 9.60 19.48
C LEU A 111 -10.52 10.37 18.27
N THR A 112 -9.33 10.94 18.43
CA THR A 112 -8.59 11.71 17.43
C THR A 112 -7.90 10.81 16.40
N VAL A 113 -7.53 9.57 16.73
CA VAL A 113 -7.00 8.58 15.77
C VAL A 113 -8.05 8.23 14.71
N LYS A 114 -9.29 7.97 15.14
CA LYS A 114 -10.41 7.76 14.23
C LYS A 114 -10.68 9.00 13.38
N VAL A 115 -10.59 10.21 13.96
CA VAL A 115 -10.78 11.47 13.25
C VAL A 115 -9.65 11.73 12.25
N HIS A 116 -8.38 11.53 12.60
CA HIS A 116 -7.25 11.75 11.68
C HIS A 116 -7.18 10.71 10.58
N LEU A 117 -7.51 9.44 10.85
CA LEU A 117 -7.66 8.43 9.79
C LEU A 117 -8.86 8.75 8.90
N ARG A 118 -9.97 9.21 9.48
CA ARG A 118 -11.15 9.63 8.72
C ARG A 118 -10.86 10.86 7.87
N GLU A 119 -10.15 11.86 8.39
CA GLU A 119 -9.71 13.06 7.68
C GLU A 119 -8.63 12.75 6.64
N ALA A 120 -7.69 11.85 6.91
CA ALA A 120 -6.72 11.38 5.92
C ALA A 120 -7.42 10.65 4.76
N VAL A 121 -8.39 9.77 5.07
CA VAL A 121 -9.22 9.12 4.06
C VAL A 121 -10.08 10.14 3.30
N LYS A 122 -10.57 11.20 3.97
CA LYS A 122 -11.38 12.26 3.37
C LYS A 122 -10.55 13.15 2.45
N SER A 123 -9.33 13.51 2.84
CA SER A 123 -8.38 14.26 2.01
C SER A 123 -7.90 13.43 0.82
N ILE A 124 -7.65 12.13 1.01
CA ILE A 124 -7.34 11.20 -0.08
C ILE A 124 -8.54 11.09 -1.03
N ARG A 125 -9.76 10.98 -0.51
CA ARG A 125 -10.99 10.95 -1.32
C ARG A 125 -11.20 12.24 -2.09
N HIS A 126 -11.05 13.39 -1.45
CA HIS A 126 -11.22 14.71 -2.07
C HIS A 126 -10.18 14.92 -3.18
N TYR A 127 -8.94 14.51 -2.95
CA TYR A 127 -7.88 14.52 -3.97
C TYR A 127 -8.23 13.64 -5.18
N LEU A 128 -8.81 12.46 -4.95
CA LEU A 128 -9.28 11.57 -6.02
C LEU A 128 -10.49 12.14 -6.78
N GLU A 129 -11.42 12.80 -6.08
CA GLU A 129 -12.60 13.44 -6.68
C GLU A 129 -12.26 14.70 -7.50
N MET A 130 -11.20 15.45 -7.13
CA MET A 130 -10.73 16.61 -7.89
C MET A 130 -9.89 16.25 -9.12
N HIS A 131 -9.29 15.06 -9.17
CA HIS A 131 -8.34 14.69 -10.23
C HIS A 131 -8.82 13.58 -11.18
N ASP A 132 -9.89 12.83 -10.88
CA ASP A 132 -10.41 11.79 -11.78
C ASP A 132 -11.94 11.85 -11.90
N GLY A 133 -12.44 11.99 -13.13
CA GLY A 133 -13.86 11.98 -13.49
C GLY A 133 -14.57 10.63 -13.34
N ILE A 134 -14.14 9.75 -12.43
CA ILE A 134 -14.70 8.40 -12.24
C ILE A 134 -15.36 8.30 -10.87
N ARG A 135 -16.69 8.24 -10.86
CA ARG A 135 -17.53 8.08 -9.66
C ARG A 135 -17.28 6.71 -8.99
N ILE A 136 -16.50 6.68 -7.91
CA ILE A 136 -16.26 5.45 -7.11
C ILE A 136 -17.16 5.35 -5.86
N VAL A 137 -18.34 5.95 -5.91
CA VAL A 137 -19.33 5.95 -4.81
C VAL A 137 -19.68 4.54 -4.26
N PRO A 138 -19.68 3.44 -5.04
CA PRO A 138 -20.03 2.12 -4.49
C PRO A 138 -18.97 1.52 -3.54
N LEU A 139 -17.68 1.78 -3.78
CA LEU A 139 -16.59 1.16 -3.00
C LEU A 139 -16.44 1.77 -1.60
N LEU A 140 -16.91 3.01 -1.42
CA LEU A 140 -16.88 3.71 -0.13
C LEU A 140 -18.01 3.26 0.81
N LEU A 141 -19.13 2.76 0.28
CA LEU A 141 -20.23 2.21 1.09
C LEU A 141 -19.90 0.82 1.65
N TYR A 142 -19.02 0.06 0.99
CA TYR A 142 -18.59 -1.26 1.46
C TYR A 142 -17.64 -1.19 2.67
N LEU A 143 -16.96 -0.07 2.88
CA LEU A 143 -15.99 0.13 3.98
C LEU A 143 -16.61 0.70 5.27
N LEU A 144 -17.94 0.88 5.32
CA LEU A 144 -18.68 1.40 6.47
C LEU A 144 -19.77 0.45 7.00
N LYS A 145 -19.72 -0.84 6.65
CA LYS A 145 -20.52 -1.90 7.26
C LYS A 145 -19.65 -2.81 8.14
#